data_AF-A0A957NYJ7-F1
#
_entry.id   AF-A0A957NYJ7-F1
#
_cell.length_a   1.000
_cell.length_b   1.000
_cell.length_c   1.000
_cell.angle_alpha   90.00
_cell.angle_beta   90.00
_cell.angle_gamma   90.00
#
_symmetry.space_group_name_H-M   'P 1'
#
loop_
_entity.id
_entity.type
_entity.pdbx_description
1 polymer ?
#
loop_
_entity_poly.entity_id
_entity_poly.type
_entity_poly.pdbx_seq_one_letter_code
_entity_poly.pdbx_strand_id
1 'polypeptide(L)'
;RGEGPAFLLCQTYRFYGHHVGDVNRDYYRAKEEENHWRGNCDPLKLLATTLTTQKLVEAHVFEQIEQEVRNEVEAAVEYALAAPYPAAEEVTQHVYA
;
A
#
# COMPACT_ATOMS: atom_id res chain seq x y z
N ARG A 1 -3.92 16.03 29.27
CA ARG A 1 -2.64 16.76 29.40
C ARG A 1 -2.24 17.22 28.00
N GLY A 2 -1.75 18.45 27.86
CA GLY A 2 -1.16 18.96 26.62
C GLY A 2 0.35 18.80 26.68
N GLU A 3 0.84 17.60 26.31
CA GLU A 3 2.26 17.22 26.48
C GLU A 3 3.17 17.71 25.34
N GLY A 4 2.63 18.58 24.47
CA GLY A 4 3.36 19.09 23.32
C GLY A 4 3.53 18.04 22.21
N PRO A 5 4.29 18.38 21.16
CA PRO A 5 4.55 17.47 20.06
C PRO A 5 5.50 16.33 20.47
N ALA A 6 5.37 15.20 19.79
CA ALA A 6 6.28 14.07 19.90
C ALA A 6 6.79 13.65 18.52
N PHE A 7 7.95 13.01 18.49
CA PHE A 7 8.52 12.41 17.29
C PHE A 7 8.44 10.90 17.37
N LEU A 8 8.02 10.27 16.26
CA LEU A 8 7.97 8.82 16.11
C LEU A 8 8.68 8.43 14.82
N LEU A 9 9.73 7.60 14.94
CA LEU A 9 10.42 7.02 13.79
C LEU A 9 9.87 5.62 13.52
N CYS A 10 9.07 5.48 12.46
CA CYS A 10 8.60 4.19 11.98
C CYS A 10 9.59 3.60 10.98
N GLN A 11 10.43 2.67 11.44
CA GLN A 11 11.33 1.94 10.54
C GLN A 11 10.52 0.97 9.67
N THR A 12 10.48 1.22 8.37
CA THR A 12 9.68 0.46 7.40
C THR A 12 10.41 0.31 6.08
N TYR A 13 9.79 -0.37 5.10
CA TYR A 13 10.40 -0.71 3.83
C TYR A 13 9.43 -0.54 2.65
N ARG A 14 9.89 0.09 1.55
CA ARG A 14 9.18 0.11 0.27
C ARG A 14 9.61 -1.06 -0.60
N PHE A 15 8.69 -1.92 -1.00
CA PHE A 15 9.05 -3.07 -1.84
C PHE A 15 9.41 -2.67 -3.28
N TYR A 16 8.81 -1.60 -3.80
CA TYR A 16 9.06 -1.11 -5.15
C TYR A 16 10.06 0.06 -5.17
N GLY A 17 10.33 0.59 -6.36
CA GLY A 17 11.16 1.77 -6.59
C GLY A 17 10.64 3.04 -5.95
N HIS A 18 11.38 4.13 -6.13
CA HIS A 18 10.95 5.43 -5.64
C HIS A 18 9.65 5.91 -6.31
N HIS A 19 9.46 5.58 -7.58
CA HIS A 19 8.26 5.83 -8.38
C HIS A 19 8.08 4.73 -9.44
N VAL A 20 6.98 4.76 -10.19
CA VAL A 20 6.65 3.76 -11.23
C VAL A 20 7.75 3.57 -12.29
N GLY A 21 8.53 4.62 -12.58
CA GLY A 21 9.62 4.59 -13.57
C GLY A 21 10.95 4.06 -13.03
N ASP A 22 11.09 3.91 -11.71
CA ASP A 22 12.31 3.36 -11.08
C ASP A 22 12.24 1.82 -11.01
N VAL A 23 12.29 1.22 -12.20
CA VAL A 23 12.01 -0.21 -12.40
C VAL A 23 13.22 -1.08 -12.01
N ASN A 24 14.41 -0.76 -12.53
CA ASN A 24 15.66 -1.44 -12.17
C ASN A 24 16.29 -0.73 -10.96
N ARG A 25 16.63 -1.45 -9.89
CA ARG A 25 17.12 -0.88 -8.63
C ARG A 25 18.44 -1.46 -8.17
N ASP A 26 19.02 -2.35 -8.98
CA ASP A 26 20.19 -3.14 -8.59
C ASP A 26 21.44 -2.26 -8.45
N TYR A 27 21.39 -1.02 -8.98
CA TYR A 27 22.45 -0.01 -8.82
C TYR A 27 22.51 0.62 -7.42
N TYR A 28 21.49 0.46 -6.59
CA TYR A 28 21.45 1.07 -5.25
C TYR A 28 20.85 0.17 -4.16
N ARG A 29 20.31 -1.00 -4.51
CA ARG A 29 19.65 -1.89 -3.57
C ARG A 29 19.79 -3.35 -3.99
N ALA A 30 20.30 -4.17 -3.08
CA ALA A 30 20.48 -5.60 -3.30
C ALA A 30 19.11 -6.31 -3.38
N LYS A 31 18.98 -7.29 -4.27
CA LYS A 31 17.75 -8.10 -4.38
C LYS A 31 17.51 -8.94 -3.13
N GLU A 32 18.59 -9.38 -2.47
CA GLU A 32 18.56 -10.15 -1.24
C GLU A 32 17.90 -9.36 -0.12
N GLU A 33 18.18 -8.06 -0.04
CA GLU A 33 17.54 -7.17 0.93
C GLU A 33 16.03 -7.07 0.68
N GLU A 34 15.62 -6.79 -0.57
CA GLU A 34 14.19 -6.72 -0.93
C GLU A 34 13.45 -8.02 -0.61
N ASN A 35 14.06 -9.15 -0.95
CA ASN A 35 13.50 -10.47 -0.70
C ASN A 35 13.39 -10.79 0.80
N HIS A 36 14.39 -10.41 1.59
CA HIS A 36 14.34 -10.55 3.05
C HIS A 36 13.15 -9.79 3.64
N TRP A 37 12.98 -8.52 3.26
CA TRP A 37 11.88 -7.70 3.78
C TRP A 37 10.50 -8.22 3.36
N ARG A 38 10.32 -8.62 2.10
CA ARG A 38 9.05 -9.17 1.59
C ARG A 38 8.74 -10.57 2.15
N GLY A 39 9.78 -11.36 2.44
CA GLY A 39 9.65 -12.71 2.96
C GLY A 39 9.37 -12.75 4.46
N ASN A 40 10.09 -11.93 5.24
CA ASN A 40 10.14 -12.06 6.70
C ASN A 40 9.55 -10.88 7.47
N CYS A 41 9.40 -9.72 6.83
CA CYS A 41 9.01 -8.47 7.49
C CYS A 41 7.73 -7.84 6.92
N ASP A 42 7.00 -8.58 6.08
CA ASP A 42 5.72 -8.13 5.54
C ASP A 42 4.69 -7.97 6.69
N PRO A 43 4.18 -6.74 6.92
CA PRO A 43 3.30 -6.48 8.06
C PRO A 43 1.98 -7.25 7.98
N LEU A 44 1.47 -7.53 6.79
CA LEU A 44 0.22 -8.30 6.62
C LEU A 44 0.44 -9.76 6.98
N LYS A 45 1.56 -10.35 6.54
CA LYS A 45 1.91 -11.74 6.91
C LYS A 45 2.17 -11.89 8.40
N LEU A 46 2.90 -10.94 8.99
CA LEU A 46 3.18 -10.93 10.42
C LEU A 46 1.89 -10.82 11.25
N LEU A 47 0.98 -9.93 10.86
CA LEU A 47 -0.32 -9.77 11.51
C LEU A 47 -1.16 -11.05 11.39
N ALA A 48 -1.32 -11.59 10.18
CA ALA A 48 -2.10 -12.81 9.94
C ALA A 48 -1.56 -13.99 10.75
N THR A 49 -0.24 -14.18 10.78
CA THR A 49 0.43 -15.22 11.57
C THR A 49 0.15 -15.03 13.06
N THR A 50 0.26 -13.81 13.56
CA THR A 50 0.04 -13.47 14.98
C THR A 50 -1.40 -13.78 15.39
N LEU A 51 -2.38 -13.28 14.64
CA LEU A 51 -3.80 -13.46 14.95
C LEU A 51 -4.24 -14.92 14.86
N THR A 52 -3.75 -15.66 13.85
CA THR A 52 -4.07 -17.08 13.67
C THR A 52 -3.45 -17.92 14.80
N THR A 53 -2.20 -17.65 15.16
CA THR A 53 -1.50 -18.36 16.25
C THR A 53 -2.16 -18.13 17.61
N GLN A 54 -2.68 -16.92 17.83
CA GLN A 54 -3.45 -16.57 19.02
C GLN A 54 -4.91 -17.07 18.96
N LYS A 55 -5.31 -17.76 17.88
CA LYS A 55 -6.68 -18.25 17.65
C LYS A 55 -7.75 -17.16 17.71
N LEU A 56 -7.37 -15.92 17.37
CA LEU A 56 -8.29 -14.78 17.33
C LEU A 56 -9.06 -14.70 16.01
N VAL A 57 -8.46 -15.22 14.94
CA VAL A 57 -9.01 -15.21 13.58
C VAL A 57 -8.64 -16.53 12.91
N GLU A 58 -9.58 -17.10 12.14
CA GLU A 58 -9.32 -18.27 11.32
C GLU A 58 -8.59 -17.90 10.01
N ALA A 59 -7.71 -18.75 9.53
CA ALA A 59 -6.89 -18.46 8.35
C ALA A 59 -7.71 -18.09 7.10
N HIS A 60 -8.88 -18.74 6.90
CA HIS A 60 -9.75 -18.52 5.74
C HIS A 60 -10.31 -17.08 5.67
N VAL A 61 -10.39 -16.37 6.80
CA VAL A 61 -10.90 -15.00 6.86
C VAL A 61 -9.98 -14.05 6.08
N PHE A 62 -8.67 -14.26 6.13
CA PHE A 62 -7.72 -13.40 5.38
C PHE A 62 -7.85 -13.60 3.87
N GLU A 63 -8.13 -14.82 3.42
CA GLU A 63 -8.40 -15.11 1.99
C GLU A 63 -9.69 -14.44 1.52
N GLN A 64 -10.74 -14.45 2.34
CA GLN A 64 -11.99 -13.74 2.07
C GLN A 64 -11.76 -12.23 1.92
N ILE A 65 -11.05 -11.62 2.89
CA ILE A 65 -10.72 -10.19 2.85
C ILE A 65 -9.89 -9.85 1.61
N GLU A 66 -8.89 -10.67 1.26
CA GLU A 66 -8.08 -10.43 0.07
C GLU A 66 -8.94 -10.44 -1.20
N GLN A 67 -9.89 -11.39 -1.32
CA GLN A 67 -10.78 -11.47 -2.46
C GLN A 67 -11.75 -10.28 -2.54
N GLU A 68 -12.32 -9.87 -1.40
CA GLU A 68 -13.20 -8.70 -1.31
C GLU A 68 -12.47 -7.43 -1.73
N VAL A 69 -11.28 -7.18 -1.17
CA VAL A 69 -10.44 -6.01 -1.50
C VAL A 69 -10.01 -6.05 -2.96
N ARG A 70 -9.67 -7.21 -3.51
CA ARG A 70 -9.33 -7.35 -4.93
C ARG A 70 -10.49 -6.92 -5.82
N ASN A 71 -11.70 -7.40 -5.54
CA ASN A 71 -12.89 -7.03 -6.31
C ASN A 71 -13.17 -5.53 -6.22
N GLU A 72 -13.02 -4.93 -5.02
CA GLU A 72 -13.20 -3.49 -4.81
C GLU A 72 -12.19 -2.68 -5.64
N VAL A 73 -10.91 -3.06 -5.60
CA VAL A 73 -9.84 -2.40 -6.35
C VAL A 73 -10.05 -2.54 -7.87
N GLU A 74 -10.44 -3.72 -8.35
CA GLU A 74 -10.74 -3.95 -9.76
C GLU A 74 -11.89 -3.05 -10.25
N ALA A 75 -12.98 -2.98 -9.49
CA ALA A 75 -14.10 -2.10 -9.80
C ALA A 75 -13.70 -0.61 -9.80
N ALA A 76 -12.87 -0.19 -8.83
CA ALA A 76 -12.37 1.18 -8.77
C ALA A 76 -11.47 1.54 -9.96
N VAL A 77 -10.62 0.60 -10.41
CA VAL A 77 -9.78 0.76 -11.59
C VAL A 77 -10.63 0.86 -12.86
N GLU A 78 -11.63 0.00 -13.02
CA GLU A 78 -12.55 0.05 -14.16
C GLU A 78 -13.28 1.40 -14.22
N TYR A 79 -13.82 1.86 -13.10
CA TYR A 79 -14.45 3.16 -12.99
C TYR A 79 -13.49 4.30 -13.37
N ALA A 80 -12.26 4.29 -12.85
CA ALA A 80 -11.27 5.33 -13.11
C ALA A 80 -10.84 5.37 -14.59
N LEU A 81 -10.72 4.21 -15.24
CA LEU A 81 -10.38 4.13 -16.67
C LEU A 81 -11.54 4.54 -17.58
N ALA A 82 -12.79 4.31 -17.15
CA ALA A 82 -14.00 4.72 -17.87
C ALA A 82 -14.35 6.20 -17.67
N ALA A 83 -13.79 6.86 -16.65
CA ALA A 83 -14.05 8.26 -16.36
C ALA A 83 -13.61 9.15 -17.53
N PRO A 84 -14.46 10.09 -18.00
CA PRO A 84 -14.06 11.03 -19.02
C PRO A 84 -12.96 11.95 -18.50
N TYR A 85 -12.08 12.39 -19.39
CA TYR A 85 -11.18 13.50 -19.08
C TYR A 85 -12.00 14.77 -18.76
N PRO A 86 -11.49 15.65 -17.88
CA PRO A 86 -12.11 16.94 -17.62
C PRO A 86 -12.18 17.77 -18.90
N ALA A 87 -13.19 18.65 -18.99
CA ALA A 87 -13.31 19.56 -20.11
C ALA A 87 -12.14 20.57 -20.10
N ALA A 88 -11.70 21.03 -21.28
CA ALA A 88 -10.56 21.94 -21.38
C ALA A 88 -10.80 23.27 -20.64
N GLU A 89 -12.06 23.69 -20.55
CA GLU A 89 -12.51 24.89 -19.84
C GLU A 89 -12.28 24.81 -18.33
N GLU A 90 -12.15 23.59 -17.78
CA GLU A 90 -11.90 23.37 -16.35
C GLU A 90 -10.46 23.72 -15.94
N VAL A 91 -9.53 23.91 -16.89
CA VAL A 91 -8.10 24.15 -16.61
C VAL A 91 -7.82 25.38 -15.73
N THR A 92 -8.72 26.37 -15.74
CA THR A 92 -8.58 27.62 -14.96
C THR A 92 -9.39 27.63 -13.67
N GLN A 93 -10.12 26.56 -13.37
CA GLN A 93 -10.88 26.44 -12.14
C GLN A 93 -9.95 26.22 -10.94
N HIS A 94 -10.42 26.58 -9.73
CA HIS A 94 -9.70 26.39 -8.46
C HIS A 94 -8.35 27.11 -8.33
N VAL A 95 -8.08 28.14 -9.16
CA VAL A 95 -6.90 29.00 -9.02
C VAL A 95 -6.97 29.86 -7.76
N TYR A 96 -8.17 30.30 -7.39
CA TYR A 96 -8.47 30.98 -6.14
C TYR A 96 -9.58 30.23 -5.39
N ALA A 97 -9.62 30.41 -4.07
CA ALA A 97 -10.61 29.80 -3.17
C ALA A 97 -11.95 30.54 -3.17
#